data_AF-A0A388TEE0-F1
#
_entry.id   AF-A0A388TEE0-F1
#
_cell.length_a   1.000
_cell.length_b   1.000
_cell.length_c   1.000
_cell.angle_alpha   90.00
_cell.angle_beta   90.00
_cell.angle_gamma   90.00
#
_symmetry.space_group_name_H-M   'P 1'
#
loop_
_entity.id
_entity.type
_entity.pdbx_description
1 polymer ?
#
loop_
_entity_poly.entity_id
_entity_poly.type
_entity_poly.pdbx_seq_one_letter_code
_entity_poly.pdbx_strand_id
1 'polypeptide(L)'
;AVFIIDPEGKIRLIIYYPLSTGRNFDEIKRALLALQKADKDAVATPADWRPGDDVIVPTAGSCGVAKDRMDNQTKDQYCLDWFMCFRREKKAD
;
A
#
# COMPACT_ATOMS: atom_id res chain seq x y z
N ALA A 1 18.46 3.23 14.66
CA ALA A 1 17.86 2.82 13.37
C ALA A 1 16.87 1.69 13.62
N VAL A 2 15.88 1.53 12.74
CA VAL A 2 14.94 0.40 12.70
C VAL A 2 15.00 -0.19 11.30
N PHE A 3 15.09 -1.52 11.20
CA PHE A 3 15.07 -2.26 9.94
C PHE A 3 13.89 -3.23 9.98
N ILE A 4 13.02 -3.16 8.98
CA ILE A 4 12.00 -4.19 8.72
C ILE A 4 12.55 -5.09 7.63
N ILE A 5 12.64 -6.39 7.92
CA ILE A 5 13.19 -7.42 7.03
C ILE A 5 12.10 -8.46 6.79
N ASP A 6 11.88 -8.84 5.54
CA ASP A 6 10.88 -9.87 5.17
C ASP A 6 11.41 -11.31 5.38
N PRO A 7 10.56 -12.34 5.26
CA PRO A 7 10.98 -13.74 5.42
C PRO A 7 12.06 -14.19 4.42
N GLU A 8 12.18 -13.53 3.27
CA GLU A 8 13.21 -13.76 2.26
C GLU A 8 14.53 -13.05 2.59
N GLY A 9 14.61 -12.36 3.73
CA GLY A 9 15.81 -11.67 4.19
C GLY A 9 16.08 -10.33 3.51
N LYS A 10 15.09 -9.76 2.80
CA LYS A 10 15.23 -8.46 2.13
C LYS A 10 14.83 -7.33 3.07
N ILE A 11 15.61 -6.25 3.06
CA ILE A 11 15.28 -5.03 3.80
C ILE A 11 14.13 -4.32 3.07
N ARG A 12 13.02 -4.11 3.79
CA ARG A 12 11.79 -3.50 3.26
C ARG A 12 11.57 -2.07 3.71
N LEU A 13 12.08 -1.71 4.88
CA LEU A 13 12.01 -0.35 5.40
C LEU A 13 13.20 -0.09 6.33
N ILE A 14 13.75 1.12 6.23
CA ILE A 14 14.78 1.61 7.14
C ILE A 14 14.33 2.96 7.69
N ILE A 15 14.36 3.10 9.02
CA ILE A 15 14.00 4.34 9.70
C ILE A 15 15.15 4.79 10.60
N TYR A 16 15.60 6.03 10.41
CA TYR A 16 16.64 6.67 11.22
C TYR A 16 16.05 7.83 12.03
N TYR A 17 16.13 7.73 13.35
CA TYR A 17 15.86 8.82 14.27
C TYR A 17 17.17 9.26 14.93
N PRO A 18 17.35 10.56 15.25
CA PRO A 18 18.48 11.02 16.05
C PRO A 18 18.34 10.56 17.51
N LEU A 19 19.43 10.66 18.29
CA LEU A 19 19.45 10.28 19.70
C LEU A 19 18.47 11.08 20.57
N SER A 20 18.17 12.32 20.16
CA SER A 20 17.29 13.24 20.88
C SER A 20 15.80 12.97 20.74
N THR A 21 15.38 12.04 19.87
CA THR A 21 13.97 11.87 19.49
C THR A 21 13.51 10.42 19.68
N GLY A 22 12.47 10.25 20.51
CA GLY A 22 11.80 8.96 20.70
C GLY A 22 11.10 8.47 19.42
N ARG A 23 11.05 7.15 19.26
CA ARG A 23 10.40 6.50 18.10
C ARG A 23 8.89 6.39 18.31
N ASN A 24 8.12 6.51 17.23
CA ASN A 24 6.70 6.20 17.22
C ASN A 24 6.48 4.70 16.89
N PHE A 25 6.06 3.91 17.86
CA PHE A 25 5.81 2.48 17.67
C PHE A 25 4.54 2.18 16.87
N ASP A 26 3.54 3.06 16.92
CA ASP A 26 2.33 2.90 16.11
C ASP A 26 2.66 2.99 14.63
N GLU A 27 3.59 3.88 14.25
CA GLU A 27 4.05 3.97 12.87
C GLU A 27 4.84 2.74 12.44
N ILE A 28 5.71 2.22 13.31
CA ILE A 28 6.45 0.98 13.01
C ILE A 28 5.47 -0.18 12.77
N LYS A 29 4.43 -0.30 13.61
CA LYS A 29 3.38 -1.31 13.45
C LYS A 29 2.57 -1.08 12.18
N ARG A 30 2.16 0.16 11.90
CA ARG A 30 1.39 0.52 10.69
C ARG A 30 2.17 0.19 9.42
N ALA A 31 3.45 0.56 9.37
CA ALA A 31 4.32 0.27 8.23
C ALA A 31 4.50 -1.24 8.01
N LEU A 32 4.67 -2.03 9.09
CA LEU A 32 4.71 -3.49 9.00
C LEU A 32 3.42 -4.06 8.38
N LEU A 33 2.26 -3.62 8.87
CA LEU A 33 0.96 -4.07 8.36
C LEU A 33 0.75 -3.65 6.90
N ALA A 34 1.19 -2.45 6.51
CA ALA A 34 1.12 -1.96 5.14
C ALA A 34 1.99 -2.79 4.20
N LEU A 35 3.21 -3.13 4.60
CA LEU A 35 4.10 -4.01 3.83
C LEU A 35 3.49 -5.40 3.66
N GLN A 36 2.97 -5.98 4.74
CA GLN A 36 2.30 -7.29 4.68
C GLN A 36 1.05 -7.28 3.79
N LYS A 37 0.25 -6.20 3.84
CA LYS A 37 -0.93 -6.03 2.98
C LYS A 37 -0.52 -5.91 1.51
N ALA A 38 0.50 -5.11 1.23
CA ALA A 38 1.02 -4.92 -0.12
C ALA A 38 1.49 -6.24 -0.75
N ASP A 39 2.24 -7.04 0.02
CA ASP A 39 2.74 -8.33 -0.44
C ASP A 39 1.62 -9.37 -0.63
N LYS A 40 0.69 -9.44 0.33
CA LYS A 40 -0.40 -10.42 0.31
C LYS A 40 -1.37 -10.18 -0.85
N ASP A 41 -1.73 -8.92 -1.08
CA ASP A 41 -2.82 -8.58 -1.99
C ASP A 41 -2.33 -8.02 -3.33
N ALA A 42 -1.01 -7.89 -3.53
CA ALA A 42 -0.39 -7.27 -4.69
C ALA A 42 -0.92 -5.85 -4.97
N VAL A 43 -1.00 -5.03 -3.92
CA VAL A 43 -1.51 -3.65 -3.95
C VAL A 43 -0.49 -2.68 -3.36
N ALA A 44 -0.68 -1.39 -3.60
CA ALA A 44 0.03 -0.33 -2.89
C ALA A 44 -0.86 0.30 -1.81
N THR A 45 -0.26 0.84 -0.76
CA THR A 45 -0.98 1.56 0.30
C THR A 45 -0.81 3.08 0.08
N PRO A 46 -1.90 3.87 0.11
CA PRO A 46 -1.80 5.33 -0.01
C PRO A 46 -1.09 5.96 1.19
N ALA A 47 -0.82 7.27 1.07
CA ALA A 47 -0.35 8.07 2.20
C ALA A 47 -1.30 7.94 3.40
N ASP A 48 -0.73 7.87 4.60
CA ASP A 48 -1.44 7.73 5.88
C ASP A 48 -2.35 6.49 6.01
N TRP A 49 -2.25 5.53 5.09
CA TRP A 49 -3.09 4.32 5.07
C TRP A 49 -3.08 3.57 6.40
N ARG A 50 -4.26 3.13 6.82
CA ARG A 50 -4.49 2.24 7.96
C ARG A 50 -5.27 1.00 7.52
N PRO A 51 -5.19 -0.10 8.30
CA PRO A 51 -6.00 -1.28 8.02
C PRO A 51 -7.49 -0.93 7.88
N GLY A 52 -8.08 -1.33 6.74
CA GLY A 52 -9.46 -1.04 6.39
C GLY A 52 -9.64 0.15 5.45
N ASP A 53 -8.61 0.96 5.21
CA ASP A 53 -8.64 2.00 4.20
C ASP A 53 -8.43 1.41 2.79
N ASP A 54 -8.92 2.12 1.78
CA ASP A 54 -8.77 1.74 0.37
C ASP A 54 -7.31 1.60 -0.03
N VAL A 55 -7.05 0.67 -0.94
CA VAL A 55 -5.70 0.38 -1.44
C VAL A 55 -5.57 0.78 -2.90
N ILE A 56 -4.36 1.11 -3.33
CA ILE A 56 -4.06 1.49 -4.71
C ILE A 56 -3.82 0.22 -5.53
N VAL A 57 -4.51 0.11 -6.65
CA VAL A 57 -4.26 -0.94 -7.64
C VAL A 57 -2.99 -0.57 -8.42
N PRO A 58 -2.05 -1.51 -8.64
CA PRO A 58 -0.81 -1.24 -9.38
C PRO A 58 -1.08 -0.54 -10.72
N THR A 59 -0.20 0.35 -11.16
CA THR A 59 -0.38 1.15 -12.39
C THR A 59 -0.42 0.28 -13.65
N ALA A 60 -1.17 0.71 -14.68
CA ALA A 60 -1.14 0.05 -15.98
C ALA A 60 0.21 0.29 -16.68
N GLY A 61 0.89 -0.79 -17.07
CA GLY A 61 2.21 -0.71 -17.73
C GLY A 61 2.16 -0.49 -19.24
N SER A 62 0.98 -0.45 -19.85
CA SER A 62 0.81 -0.27 -21.30
C SER A 62 -0.52 0.41 -21.63
N CYS A 63 -0.62 1.00 -22.82
CA CYS A 63 -1.83 1.69 -23.28
C CYS A 63 -3.05 0.76 -23.36
N GLY A 64 -2.86 -0.51 -23.73
CA GLY A 64 -3.94 -1.50 -23.78
C GLY A 64 -4.51 -1.77 -22.39
N VAL A 65 -3.65 -2.03 -21.41
CA VAL A 65 -4.05 -2.27 -20.01
C VAL A 65 -4.69 -1.03 -19.39
N ALA A 66 -4.20 0.16 -19.75
CA ALA A 66 -4.79 1.42 -19.30
C ALA A 66 -6.21 1.60 -19.83
N LYS A 67 -6.44 1.28 -21.11
CA LYS A 67 -7.78 1.32 -21.71
C LYS A 67 -8.71 0.29 -21.07
N ASP A 68 -8.29 -0.97 -20.98
CA ASP A 68 -9.10 -2.05 -20.42
C ASP A 68 -9.51 -1.75 -18.96
N ARG A 69 -8.62 -1.13 -18.18
CA ARG A 69 -8.88 -0.67 -16.82
C ARG A 69 -9.95 0.40 -16.73
N MET A 70 -9.96 1.35 -17.67
CA MET A 70 -10.94 2.43 -17.69
C MET A 70 -12.29 1.93 -18.18
N ASP A 71 -12.29 1.00 -19.13
CA ASP A 71 -13.50 0.45 -19.75
C ASP A 71 -14.17 -0.63 -18.86
N ASN A 72 -13.39 -1.40 -18.08
CA ASN A 72 -13.88 -2.53 -17.29
C ASN A 72 -13.72 -2.35 -15.77
N GLN A 73 -14.28 -1.27 -15.22
CA GLN A 73 -14.25 -1.04 -13.77
C GLN A 73 -15.23 -1.97 -13.03
N THR A 74 -14.75 -2.63 -11.98
CA THR A 74 -15.60 -3.38 -11.05
C THR A 74 -16.25 -2.45 -10.03
N LYS A 75 -17.38 -2.88 -9.41
CA LYS A 75 -18.09 -2.06 -8.40
C LYS A 75 -17.21 -1.67 -7.19
N ASP A 76 -16.26 -2.52 -6.85
CA ASP A 76 -15.34 -2.34 -5.73
C ASP A 76 -14.10 -1.52 -6.11
N GLN A 77 -14.01 -1.03 -7.36
CA GLN A 77 -12.91 -0.20 -7.84
C GLN A 77 -13.41 1.19 -8.22
N TYR A 78 -12.54 2.19 -8.11
CA TYR A 78 -12.76 3.50 -8.71
C TYR A 78 -11.43 4.09 -9.16
N CYS A 79 -11.46 4.86 -10.23
CA CYS A 79 -10.28 5.49 -10.80
C CYS A 79 -10.46 7.00 -10.83
N LEU A 80 -9.46 7.72 -10.32
CA LEU A 80 -9.36 9.17 -10.51
C LEU A 80 -8.79 9.48 -11.89
N ASP A 81 -7.86 8.64 -12.35
CA ASP A 81 -7.29 8.65 -13.69
C ASP A 81 -6.80 7.22 -14.03
N TRP A 82 -6.39 6.98 -15.27
CA TRP A 82 -5.96 5.66 -15.75
C TRP A 82 -4.80 5.06 -14.94
N PHE A 83 -3.92 5.90 -14.40
CA PHE A 83 -2.80 5.49 -13.57
C PHE A 83 -3.16 5.39 -12.08
N MET A 84 -4.26 6.02 -11.64
CA MET A 84 -4.61 6.14 -10.23
C MET A 84 -5.99 5.54 -9.95
N CYS A 85 -5.97 4.25 -9.62
CA CYS A 85 -7.17 3.51 -9.25
C CYS A 85 -7.05 2.92 -7.85
N PHE A 86 -8.17 2.88 -7.16
CA PHE A 86 -8.32 2.37 -5.81
C PHE A 86 -9.28 1.19 -5.79
N ARG A 87 -8.96 0.20 -4.96
CA ARG A 87 -9.86 -0.89 -4.59
C ARG A 87 -10.39 -0.61 -3.19
N ARG A 88 -11.71 -0.61 -3.06
CA ARG A 88 -12.42 -0.43 -1.79
C ARG A 88 -12.20 -1.65 -0.91
N GLU A 89 -11.74 -1.42 0.31
CA GLU A 89 -11.65 -2.49 1.31
C GLU A 89 -12.97 -2.59 2.07
N LYS A 90 -13.48 -3.81 2.23
CA LYS A 90 -14.64 -4.03 3.10
C LYS A 90 -14.14 -3.93 4.53
N LYS A 91 -14.60 -2.93 5.28
CA LYS A 91 -14.32 -2.86 6.72
C LYS A 91 -14.81 -4.16 7.35
N ALA A 92 -13.93 -4.84 8.08
CA ALA A 92 -14.37 -5.89 8.99
C ALA A 92 -15.17 -5.19 10.10
N ASP A 93 -16.41 -5.62 10.31
CA ASP A 93 -17.23 -5.19 11.44
C ASP A 93 -16.57 -5.51 12.78
#